data_AF-T0ZNF3-F1
#
_entry.id   AF-T0ZNF3-F1
#
_cell.length_a   1.000
_cell.length_b   1.000
_cell.length_c   1.000
_cell.angle_alpha   90.00
_cell.angle_beta   90.00
_cell.angle_gamma   90.00
#
_symmetry.space_group_name_H-M   'P 1'
#
loop_
_entity.id
_entity.type
_entity.pdbx_description
1 polymer ?
#
loop_
_entity_poly.entity_id
_entity_poly.type
_entity_poly.pdbx_seq_one_letter_code
_entity_poly.pdbx_strand_id
1 'polypeptide(L)'
;ANTAAQLAVGLCGTLLTRAAHVHLKERRRLVIVPRESPLPTTLLRNLTTLSELGVVVLDAAPPYYLHPRSVDDLTGYLAGKVLDQFGVPHRLYRGWKAPEAA
;
A
#
# COMPACT_ATOMS: atom_id res chain seq x y z
N ALA A 1 2.05 -12.22 1.62
CA ALA A 1 1.47 -12.62 2.93
C ALA A 1 2.48 -12.66 4.08
N ASN A 2 3.63 -13.36 3.95
CA ASN A 2 4.58 -13.61 5.05
C ASN A 2 5.12 -12.34 5.75
N THR A 3 5.58 -11.34 4.99
CA THR A 3 6.09 -10.09 5.57
C THR A 3 5.04 -9.38 6.44
N ALA A 4 3.79 -9.28 5.97
CA ALA A 4 2.70 -8.68 6.75
C ALA A 4 2.42 -9.47 8.03
N ALA A 5 2.48 -10.81 7.98
CA ALA A 5 2.34 -11.64 9.16
C ALA A 5 3.45 -11.37 10.19
N GLN A 6 4.72 -11.35 9.76
CA GLN A 6 5.84 -11.04 10.64
C GLN A 6 5.70 -9.66 11.30
N LEU A 7 5.28 -8.64 10.53
CA LEU A 7 5.06 -7.30 11.07
C LEU A 7 3.91 -7.26 12.08
N ALA A 8 2.79 -7.92 11.78
CA ALA A 8 1.60 -7.93 12.65
C ALA A 8 1.90 -8.51 14.04
N VAL A 9 2.81 -9.49 14.12
CA VAL A 9 3.25 -10.09 15.40
C VAL A 9 4.58 -9.54 15.93
N GLY A 10 5.14 -8.51 15.29
CA GLY A 10 6.38 -7.86 15.73
C GLY A 10 7.68 -8.65 15.49
N LEU A 11 7.65 -9.71 14.68
CA LEU A 11 8.83 -10.51 14.34
C LEU A 11 9.78 -9.73 13.41
N CYS A 12 11.05 -9.63 13.81
CA CYS A 12 12.09 -8.85 13.13
C CYS A 12 13.22 -9.74 12.58
N GLY A 13 12.87 -10.76 11.79
CA GLY A 13 13.85 -11.75 11.26
C GLY A 13 14.78 -11.23 10.16
N THR A 14 14.50 -10.06 9.56
CA THR A 14 15.34 -9.45 8.51
C THR A 14 15.47 -7.95 8.73
N LEU A 15 16.41 -7.31 8.02
CA LEU A 15 16.54 -5.84 8.06
C LEU A 15 15.24 -5.15 7.62
N LEU A 16 14.54 -5.67 6.62
CA LEU A 16 13.27 -5.13 6.15
C LEU A 16 12.20 -5.13 7.26
N THR A 17 12.00 -6.28 7.91
CA THR A 17 11.00 -6.38 8.99
C THR A 17 11.40 -5.60 10.23
N ARG A 18 12.71 -5.52 10.53
CA ARG A 18 13.21 -4.66 11.60
C ARG A 18 13.02 -3.18 11.31
N ALA A 19 13.29 -2.72 10.09
CA ALA A 19 13.11 -1.32 9.70
C ALA A 19 11.64 -0.90 9.80
N ALA A 20 10.71 -1.74 9.33
CA ALA A 20 9.28 -1.51 9.47
C ALA A 20 8.84 -1.49 10.94
N HIS A 21 9.38 -2.38 11.79
CA HIS A 21 9.12 -2.33 13.23
C HIS A 21 9.63 -1.04 13.89
N VAL A 22 10.78 -0.52 13.44
CA VAL A 22 11.26 0.81 13.88
C VAL A 22 10.29 1.91 13.46
N HIS A 23 9.69 1.84 12.27
CA HIS A 23 8.69 2.82 11.86
C HIS A 23 7.45 2.77 12.76
N LEU A 24 6.97 1.57 13.11
CA LEU A 24 5.85 1.40 14.05
C LEU A 24 6.15 2.03 15.42
N LYS A 25 7.28 1.67 16.05
CA LYS A 25 7.60 2.16 17.41
C LYS A 25 7.86 3.67 17.46
N GLU A 26 8.45 4.23 16.40
CA GLU A 26 8.74 5.67 16.28
C GLU A 26 7.57 6.46 15.71
N ARG A 27 6.40 5.83 15.50
CA ARG A 27 5.22 6.43 14.87
C ARG A 27 5.54 7.13 13.55
N ARG A 28 6.45 6.55 12.77
CA ARG A 28 6.76 6.99 11.41
C ARG A 28 5.79 6.32 10.44
N ARG A 29 5.50 7.03 9.34
CA ARG A 29 4.59 6.53 8.31
C ARG A 29 5.12 5.22 7.72
N LEU A 30 4.27 4.20 7.71
CA LEU A 30 4.52 2.91 7.09
C LEU A 30 3.35 2.60 6.15
N VAL A 31 3.68 2.27 4.90
CA VAL A 31 2.71 1.84 3.89
C VAL A 31 3.06 0.41 3.49
N ILE A 32 2.07 -0.47 3.48
CA ILE A 32 2.23 -1.82 2.94
C ILE A 32 1.36 -1.98 1.70
N VAL A 33 1.92 -2.64 0.68
CA VAL A 33 1.23 -2.87 -0.59
C VAL A 33 1.03 -4.37 -0.81
N PRO A 34 -0.01 -4.98 -0.21
CA PRO A 34 -0.28 -6.40 -0.41
C PRO A 34 -0.76 -6.68 -1.84
N ARG A 35 -0.20 -7.73 -2.45
CA ARG A 35 -0.66 -8.30 -3.72
C ARG A 35 -0.91 -9.79 -3.51
N GLU A 36 -2.16 -10.15 -3.26
CA GLU A 36 -2.59 -11.53 -3.02
C GLU A 36 -4.07 -11.70 -3.39
N SER A 37 -4.46 -12.87 -3.92
CA SER A 37 -5.86 -13.21 -4.17
C SER A 37 -6.00 -14.72 -4.41
N PRO A 38 -6.93 -15.43 -3.72
CA PRO A 38 -7.85 -14.93 -2.70
C PRO A 38 -7.14 -14.64 -1.37
N LEU A 39 -7.75 -13.80 -0.53
CA LEU A 39 -7.20 -13.46 0.79
C LEU A 39 -7.66 -14.48 1.83
N PRO A 40 -6.76 -15.30 2.42
CA PRO A 40 -7.13 -16.14 3.54
C PRO A 40 -7.41 -15.28 4.79
N THR A 41 -8.29 -15.76 5.68
CA THR A 41 -8.65 -15.07 6.93
C THR A 41 -7.43 -14.70 7.78
N THR A 42 -6.39 -15.52 7.75
CA THR A 42 -5.12 -15.24 8.45
C THR A 42 -4.44 -13.97 7.93
N LEU A 43 -4.38 -13.78 6.61
CA LEU A 43 -3.84 -12.56 6.03
C LEU A 43 -4.74 -11.36 6.33
N LEU A 44 -6.06 -11.51 6.23
CA LEU A 44 -7.00 -10.44 6.58
C LEU A 44 -6.79 -9.95 8.02
N ARG A 45 -6.70 -10.86 8.99
CA ARG A 45 -6.42 -10.52 10.40
C ARG A 45 -5.11 -9.77 10.56
N ASN A 46 -4.03 -10.22 9.90
CA ASN A 46 -2.74 -9.54 9.95
C ASN A 46 -2.83 -8.12 9.36
N LEU A 47 -3.52 -7.94 8.23
CA LEU A 47 -3.71 -6.63 7.61
C LEU A 47 -4.58 -5.72 8.50
N THR A 48 -5.62 -6.25 9.14
CA THR A 48 -6.44 -5.52 10.12
C THR A 48 -5.60 -5.04 11.29
N THR A 49 -4.83 -5.91 11.93
CA THR A 49 -3.94 -5.54 13.05
C THR A 49 -2.96 -4.44 12.64
N LEU A 50 -2.36 -4.53 11.45
CA LEU A 50 -1.45 -3.47 10.97
C LEU A 50 -2.18 -2.15 10.75
N SER A 51 -3.39 -2.18 10.18
CA SER A 51 -4.23 -0.99 10.00
C SER A 51 -4.58 -0.33 11.34
N GLU A 52 -4.94 -1.11 12.36
CA GLU A 52 -5.21 -0.64 13.72
C GLU A 52 -3.99 0.02 14.38
N LEU A 53 -2.77 -0.42 14.02
CA LEU A 53 -1.50 0.18 14.45
C LEU A 53 -1.12 1.45 13.66
N GLY A 54 -1.97 1.93 12.76
CA GLY A 54 -1.73 3.13 11.96
C GLY A 54 -0.91 2.91 10.69
N VAL A 55 -0.70 1.65 10.28
CA VAL A 55 -0.09 1.33 8.98
C VAL A 55 -1.11 1.55 7.88
N VAL A 56 -0.69 2.21 6.80
CA VAL A 56 -1.53 2.31 5.60
C VAL A 56 -1.48 0.97 4.86
N VAL A 57 -2.61 0.28 4.80
CA VAL A 57 -2.79 -0.90 3.96
C VAL A 57 -3.33 -0.45 2.61
N LEU A 58 -2.50 -0.49 1.58
CA LEU A 58 -2.82 -0.04 0.22
C LEU A 58 -2.71 -1.24 -0.72
N ASP A 59 -3.80 -1.93 -0.99
CA ASP A 59 -3.77 -3.12 -1.82
C ASP A 59 -3.44 -2.84 -3.30
N ALA A 60 -2.76 -3.80 -3.94
CA ALA A 60 -2.42 -3.74 -5.36
C ALA A 60 -3.63 -4.06 -6.26
N ALA A 61 -4.73 -3.34 -6.07
CA ALA A 61 -5.97 -3.45 -6.86
C ALA A 61 -6.22 -2.14 -7.64
N PRO A 62 -5.59 -1.96 -8.81
CA PRO A 62 -5.78 -0.76 -9.61
C PRO A 62 -7.21 -0.68 -10.18
N PRO A 63 -7.82 0.51 -10.23
CA PRO A 63 -9.18 0.69 -10.70
C PRO A 63 -9.27 0.75 -12.22
N TYR A 64 -10.40 0.29 -12.74
CA TYR A 64 -10.71 0.37 -14.17
C TYR A 64 -11.56 1.58 -14.56
N TYR A 65 -12.13 2.32 -13.59
CA TYR A 65 -12.92 3.52 -13.87
C TYR A 65 -12.12 4.65 -14.54
N LEU A 66 -10.78 4.58 -14.50
CA LEU A 66 -9.88 5.50 -15.19
C LEU A 66 -9.67 5.15 -16.68
N HIS A 67 -10.34 4.11 -17.18
CA HIS A 67 -10.21 3.63 -18.56
C HIS A 67 -8.73 3.49 -19.01
N PRO A 68 -7.90 2.74 -18.25
CA PRO A 68 -6.50 2.56 -18.56
C PRO A 68 -6.33 1.97 -19.96
N ARG A 69 -5.35 2.47 -20.72
CA ARG A 69 -5.04 2.03 -22.08
C ARG A 69 -3.86 1.06 -22.11
N SER A 70 -3.11 0.99 -21.03
CA SER A 70 -1.91 0.18 -20.90
C SER A 70 -1.77 -0.41 -19.48
N VAL A 71 -0.89 -1.41 -19.35
CA VAL A 71 -0.46 -1.92 -18.04
C VAL A 71 0.26 -0.84 -17.25
N ASP A 72 0.98 0.05 -17.93
CA ASP A 72 1.70 1.17 -17.30
C ASP A 72 0.74 2.19 -16.65
N ASP A 73 -0.47 2.36 -17.18
CA ASP A 73 -1.48 3.21 -16.54
C ASP A 73 -1.95 2.59 -15.20
N LEU A 74 -2.08 1.26 -15.14
CA LEU A 74 -2.48 0.54 -13.93
C LEU A 74 -1.38 0.60 -12.86
N THR A 75 -0.12 0.35 -13.25
CA THR A 75 1.03 0.41 -12.34
C THR A 75 1.32 1.84 -11.92
N GLY A 76 1.18 2.81 -12.84
CA GLY A 76 1.30 4.24 -12.60
C GLY A 76 0.27 4.74 -11.58
N TYR A 77 -0.98 4.29 -11.67
CA TYR A 77 -1.98 4.57 -10.64
C TYR A 77 -1.54 4.06 -9.27
N LEU A 78 -1.12 2.78 -9.16
CA LEU A 78 -0.73 2.20 -7.88
C LEU A 78 0.49 2.90 -7.28
N ALA A 79 1.51 3.18 -8.09
CA ALA A 79 2.68 3.94 -7.69
C ALA A 79 2.31 5.35 -7.23
N GLY A 80 1.41 6.04 -7.96
CA GLY A 80 0.88 7.33 -7.55
C GLY A 80 0.19 7.29 -6.19
N LYS A 81 -0.69 6.30 -5.96
CA LYS A 81 -1.35 6.11 -4.66
C LYS A 81 -0.36 5.92 -3.52
N VAL A 82 0.79 5.27 -3.75
CA VAL A 82 1.87 5.17 -2.77
C VAL A 82 2.53 6.52 -2.55
N LEU A 83 2.88 7.25 -3.61
CA LEU A 83 3.48 8.59 -3.52
C LEU A 83 2.58 9.59 -2.79
N ASP A 84 1.26 9.53 -3.01
CA ASP A 84 0.26 10.32 -2.27
C ASP A 84 0.36 10.11 -0.77
N GLN A 85 0.60 8.87 -0.31
CA GLN A 85 0.79 8.60 1.13
C GLN A 85 2.02 9.31 1.69
N PHE A 86 3.04 9.59 0.89
CA PHE A 86 4.24 10.30 1.32
C PHE A 86 4.19 11.80 0.99
N GLY A 87 3.11 12.30 0.39
CA GLY A 87 2.99 13.70 -0.02
C GLY A 87 3.97 14.09 -1.14
N VAL A 88 4.39 13.12 -1.96
CA VAL A 88 5.32 13.36 -3.07
C VAL A 88 4.52 13.75 -4.32
N PRO A 89 4.68 14.98 -4.86
CA PRO A 89 3.96 15.40 -6.06
C PRO A 89 4.29 14.53 -7.28
N HIS A 90 3.28 14.14 -8.05
CA HIS A 90 3.46 13.34 -9.27
C HIS A 90 2.36 13.60 -10.30
N ARG A 91 2.54 13.03 -11.52
CA ARG A 91 1.56 13.07 -12.61
C ARG A 91 1.18 11.68 -13.15
N LEU A 92 1.41 10.63 -12.35
CA LEU A 92 1.23 9.23 -12.75
C LEU A 92 -0.22 8.79 -13.01
N TYR A 93 -1.22 9.48 -12.46
CA TYR A 93 -2.62 9.22 -12.75
C TYR A 93 -3.46 10.50 -12.59
N ARG A 94 -4.66 10.50 -13.17
CA ARG A 94 -5.65 11.57 -12.99
C ARG A 94 -6.49 11.28 -11.76
N GLY A 95 -6.41 12.16 -10.76
CA GLY A 95 -7.30 12.09 -9.60
C GLY A 95 -8.76 12.42 -9.97
N TRP A 96 -9.71 12.02 -9.12
CA TRP A 96 -11.15 12.21 -9.35
C TRP A 96 -11.57 13.66 -9.65
N LYS A 97 -10.87 14.65 -9.08
CA LYS A 97 -11.16 16.08 -9.27
C LYS A 97 -10.32 16.74 -10.37
N ALA A 98 -9.52 15.99 -11.11
CA ALA A 98 -8.74 16.55 -12.20
C ALA A 98 -9.70 16.98 -13.32
N PRO A 99 -9.60 18.23 -13.83
CA PRO A 99 -10.43 18.68 -14.95
C PRO A 99 -10.24 17.73 -16.14
N GLU A 100 -11.35 17.44 -16.84
CA GLU A 100 -11.33 16.68 -18.08
C GLU A 100 -10.42 17.41 -19.07
N ALA A 101 -9.47 16.69 -19.67
CA ALA A 101 -8.64 17.28 -20.71
C ALA A 101 -9.55 17.50 -21.93
N ALA A 102 -9.77 18.77 -22.26
CA ALA A 102 -10.53 19.21 -23.44
C ALA A 102 -9.94 18.64 -24.74
#